data_AF-Q44416-F1
#
_entry.id   AF-Q44416-F1
#
_cell.length_a   1.000
_cell.length_b   1.000
_cell.length_c   1.000
_cell.angle_alpha   90.00
_cell.angle_beta   90.00
_cell.angle_gamma   90.00
#
_symmetry.space_group_name_H-M   'P 1'
#
loop_
_entity.id
_entity.type
_entity.pdbx_description
1 polymer ?
#
loop_
_entity_poly.entity_id
_entity_poly.type
_entity_poly.pdbx_seq_one_letter_code
_entity_poly.pdbx_strand_id
1 'polypeptide(L)'
;MDTGDRADFKRELLDGMQAMTRENRWRDVTGRVAAYDAAAEKIETVEVERPNLYATRAFSLSNWRLIAANWLSSNVLSYSLAFIGFGVAARFCHLRNAAHDGAASMKSGISKIAGIVSLSAMMLFAGLSLSRAASIPTDAWAAYKGAFLDPGGRIIDTGNSNISHSEGQGYGMWLAVLADNLSDFELIWSFTRTELLVRDDGLSAWKWDPRTRPHVTDINNATDGDILIAYAVALAAGQWNRQDYAEASAAIASVILKKTVVQRGGRTLLLPAAKRFWRGRIGPMGRVVNPSYLIFEAFPVLNLVAPSPLWKAVADDGVAQIGAFAFSDRKLPADWVSVKTKPQPASGFQPEFGYNAVRIPLYLARANMGAPELLSRLKDGMTLESRCLPAPSI
;
A
#
# COMPACT_ATOMS: atom_id res chain seq x y z
N MET A 1 11.82 -26.67 16.92
CA MET A 1 12.55 -25.39 16.98
C MET A 1 12.38 -24.81 18.36
N ASP A 2 13.49 -24.53 19.03
CA ASP A 2 13.51 -23.85 20.32
C ASP A 2 13.21 -22.34 20.12
N THR A 3 12.96 -21.65 21.22
CA THR A 3 12.90 -20.19 21.33
C THR A 3 14.14 -19.50 20.73
N GLY A 4 15.32 -20.12 20.84
CA GLY A 4 16.56 -19.68 20.19
C GLY A 4 16.48 -19.64 18.66
N ASP A 5 16.07 -20.75 18.02
CA ASP A 5 15.94 -20.85 16.56
C ASP A 5 15.05 -19.73 15.99
N ARG A 6 13.95 -19.40 16.69
CA ARG A 6 13.02 -18.34 16.26
C ARG A 6 13.63 -16.95 16.40
N ALA A 7 14.47 -16.71 17.40
CA ALA A 7 15.14 -15.43 17.61
C ALA A 7 16.23 -15.19 16.55
N ASP A 8 17.02 -16.22 16.25
CA ASP A 8 18.07 -16.18 15.23
C ASP A 8 17.50 -16.07 13.82
N PHE A 9 16.46 -16.85 13.48
CA PHE A 9 15.74 -16.69 12.22
C PHE A 9 15.14 -15.28 12.07
N LYS A 10 14.55 -14.71 13.15
CA LYS A 10 14.02 -13.35 13.13
C LYS A 10 15.13 -12.33 12.85
N ARG A 11 16.33 -12.53 13.39
CA ARG A 11 17.51 -11.71 13.09
C ARG A 11 17.89 -11.83 11.61
N GLU A 12 18.03 -13.03 11.07
CA GLU A 12 18.34 -13.23 9.63
C GLU A 12 17.31 -12.60 8.69
N LEU A 13 16.00 -12.72 8.98
CA LEU A 13 14.96 -12.08 8.16
C LEU A 13 15.00 -10.55 8.30
N LEU A 14 15.27 -10.02 9.49
CA LEU A 14 15.47 -8.58 9.69
C LEU A 14 16.72 -8.08 8.97
N ASP A 15 17.83 -8.82 9.01
CA ASP A 15 19.10 -8.47 8.35
C ASP A 15 18.96 -8.53 6.83
N GLY A 16 18.27 -9.54 6.29
CA GLY A 16 17.93 -9.65 4.87
C GLY A 16 16.99 -8.53 4.40
N MET A 17 15.96 -8.19 5.19
CA MET A 17 15.09 -7.04 4.92
C MET A 17 15.88 -5.73 4.97
N GLN A 18 16.71 -5.50 6.00
CA GLN A 18 17.57 -4.32 6.10
C GLN A 18 18.52 -4.22 4.92
N ALA A 19 19.08 -5.34 4.44
CA ALA A 19 19.95 -5.41 3.28
C ALA A 19 19.22 -5.07 1.97
N MET A 20 17.96 -5.47 1.81
CA MET A 20 17.12 -5.10 0.67
C MET A 20 16.67 -3.63 0.71
N THR A 21 16.38 -3.08 1.89
CA THR A 21 15.89 -1.70 2.05
C THR A 21 16.99 -0.64 2.11
N ARG A 22 18.27 -0.98 1.89
CA ARG A 22 19.33 0.03 1.75
C ARG A 22 19.11 0.84 0.48
N GLU A 23 19.23 2.17 0.56
CA GLU A 23 18.90 3.09 -0.54
C GLU A 23 19.60 2.72 -1.87
N ASN A 24 20.87 2.32 -1.80
CA ASN A 24 21.67 1.94 -2.97
C ASN A 24 21.26 0.61 -3.62
N ARG A 25 20.49 -0.25 -2.93
CA ARG A 25 19.98 -1.53 -3.44
C ARG A 25 18.49 -1.48 -3.76
N TRP A 26 17.71 -0.70 -3.00
CA TRP A 26 16.27 -0.53 -3.22
C TRP A 26 15.94 -0.04 -4.63
N ARG A 27 16.82 0.76 -5.24
CA ARG A 27 16.69 1.26 -6.63
C ARG A 27 16.80 0.15 -7.68
N ASP A 28 17.39 -0.99 -7.36
CA ASP A 28 17.56 -2.15 -8.25
C ASP A 28 16.40 -3.15 -8.14
N VAL A 29 15.46 -2.95 -7.22
CA VAL A 29 14.20 -3.71 -7.18
C VAL A 29 13.31 -3.19 -8.32
N THR A 30 13.16 -3.95 -9.42
CA THR A 30 12.43 -3.49 -10.63
C THR A 30 11.04 -4.11 -10.80
N GLY A 31 10.30 -4.35 -9.71
CA GLY A 31 8.90 -4.81 -9.77
C GLY A 31 8.68 -6.24 -10.27
N ARG A 32 9.75 -7.03 -10.42
CA ARG A 32 9.74 -8.46 -10.69
C ARG A 32 10.21 -9.21 -9.44
N VAL A 33 10.39 -10.53 -9.52
CA VAL A 33 11.03 -11.30 -8.43
C VAL A 33 12.48 -10.83 -8.26
N ALA A 34 12.65 -9.86 -7.37
CA ALA A 34 13.92 -9.36 -6.90
C ALA A 34 14.35 -10.23 -5.73
N ALA A 35 15.48 -10.91 -5.88
CA ALA A 35 16.00 -11.81 -4.87
C ALA A 35 17.38 -11.34 -4.40
N TYR A 36 17.61 -11.39 -3.10
CA TYR A 36 18.89 -10.98 -2.51
C TYR A 36 19.87 -12.16 -2.50
N ASP A 37 21.03 -11.96 -3.12
CA ASP A 37 22.19 -12.84 -2.96
C ASP A 37 23.08 -12.27 -1.85
N ALA A 38 23.14 -12.99 -0.72
CA ALA A 38 23.93 -12.61 0.44
C ALA A 38 25.44 -12.82 0.26
N ALA A 39 25.86 -13.69 -0.66
CA ALA A 39 27.28 -13.95 -0.96
C ALA A 39 27.84 -12.96 -1.99
N ALA A 40 27.02 -12.56 -2.98
CA ALA A 40 27.39 -11.57 -3.99
C ALA A 40 27.06 -10.11 -3.61
N GLU A 41 26.39 -9.89 -2.47
CA GLU A 41 25.93 -8.58 -1.97
C GLU A 41 25.02 -7.78 -2.95
N LYS A 42 24.29 -8.49 -3.82
CA LYS A 42 23.49 -7.93 -4.92
C LYS A 42 22.02 -8.32 -4.84
N ILE A 43 21.18 -7.48 -5.45
CA ILE A 43 19.80 -7.84 -5.79
C ILE A 43 19.81 -8.29 -7.25
N GLU A 44 19.40 -9.54 -7.51
CA GLU A 44 19.18 -10.02 -8.86
C GLU A 44 17.69 -9.99 -9.18
N THR A 45 17.36 -9.39 -10.33
CA THR A 45 16.02 -9.46 -10.90
C THR A 45 15.93 -10.69 -11.80
N VAL A 46 15.22 -11.72 -11.35
CA VAL A 46 15.02 -12.93 -12.16
C VAL A 46 13.88 -12.67 -13.15
N GLU A 47 14.22 -12.45 -14.42
CA GLU A 47 13.25 -12.48 -15.51
C GLU A 47 12.74 -13.91 -15.74
N VAL A 48 11.47 -14.06 -16.14
CA VAL A 48 10.88 -15.38 -16.41
C VAL A 48 11.57 -15.98 -17.63
N GLU A 49 12.51 -16.91 -17.42
CA GLU A 49 13.46 -17.35 -18.46
C GLU A 49 12.82 -17.95 -19.73
N ARG A 50 11.55 -18.40 -19.67
CA ARG A 50 10.80 -18.95 -20.83
C ARG A 50 9.32 -18.54 -20.81
N PRO A 51 8.95 -17.35 -21.32
CA PRO A 51 7.56 -16.98 -21.47
C PRO A 51 6.93 -17.75 -22.65
N ASN A 52 6.27 -18.87 -22.36
CA ASN A 52 5.40 -19.53 -23.33
C ASN A 52 4.15 -18.66 -23.60
N LEU A 53 4.18 -17.89 -24.69
CA LEU A 53 3.05 -17.06 -25.12
C LEU A 53 1.95 -17.91 -25.75
N TYR A 54 0.98 -18.32 -24.93
CA TYR A 54 -0.25 -18.94 -25.42
C TYR A 54 -1.14 -17.90 -26.10
N ALA A 55 -1.40 -18.09 -27.39
CA ALA A 55 -2.35 -17.27 -28.15
C ALA A 55 -3.80 -17.52 -27.67
N THR A 56 -4.22 -16.80 -26.63
CA THR A 56 -5.57 -16.95 -26.03
C THR A 56 -6.72 -16.51 -26.94
N ARG A 57 -6.42 -15.82 -28.06
CA ARG A 57 -7.37 -15.33 -29.05
C ARG A 57 -6.75 -15.31 -30.45
N ALA A 58 -7.58 -15.44 -31.47
CA ALA A 58 -7.17 -15.29 -32.87
C ALA A 58 -6.70 -13.86 -33.18
N PHE A 59 -5.94 -13.72 -34.27
CA PHE A 59 -5.38 -12.45 -34.74
C PHE A 59 -6.48 -11.40 -35.00
N SER A 60 -6.32 -10.21 -34.43
CA SER A 60 -7.20 -9.06 -34.66
C SER A 60 -6.44 -7.75 -34.48
N LEU A 61 -6.69 -6.81 -35.40
CA LEU A 61 -6.20 -5.43 -35.34
C LEU A 61 -6.66 -4.72 -34.04
N SER A 62 -7.86 -5.04 -33.54
CA SER A 62 -8.41 -4.42 -32.33
C SER A 62 -7.77 -4.92 -31.03
N ASN A 63 -7.06 -6.05 -31.06
CA ASN A 63 -6.23 -6.56 -29.96
C ASN A 63 -4.80 -5.99 -30.05
N TRP A 64 -4.22 -5.98 -31.27
CA TRP A 64 -2.87 -5.43 -31.49
C TRP A 64 -2.74 -3.95 -31.14
N ARG A 65 -3.80 -3.15 -31.26
CA ARG A 65 -3.78 -1.74 -30.80
C ARG A 65 -3.42 -1.57 -29.31
N LEU A 66 -3.76 -2.56 -28.46
CA LEU A 66 -3.46 -2.51 -27.02
C LEU A 66 -2.01 -2.88 -26.74
N ILE A 67 -1.47 -3.84 -27.49
CA ILE A 67 -0.04 -4.21 -27.47
C ILE A 67 0.80 -3.04 -27.99
N ALA A 68 0.38 -2.41 -29.10
CA ALA A 68 1.03 -1.23 -29.66
C ALA A 68 0.93 -0.01 -28.73
N ALA A 69 -0.21 0.23 -28.08
CA ALA A 69 -0.34 1.31 -27.09
C ALA A 69 0.60 1.10 -25.88
N ASN A 70 0.72 -0.14 -25.39
CA ASN A 70 1.66 -0.48 -24.32
C ASN A 70 3.12 -0.26 -24.78
N TRP A 71 3.49 -0.79 -25.96
CA TRP A 71 4.84 -0.63 -26.52
C TRP A 71 5.21 0.83 -26.81
N LEU A 72 4.28 1.63 -27.35
CA LEU A 72 4.47 3.06 -27.59
C LEU A 72 4.64 3.84 -26.27
N SER A 73 3.93 3.45 -25.20
CA SER A 73 4.10 4.08 -23.88
C SER A 73 5.50 3.88 -23.28
N SER A 74 6.14 2.74 -23.59
CA SER A 74 7.53 2.45 -23.17
C SER A 74 8.60 3.04 -24.11
N ASN A 75 8.22 3.51 -25.30
CA ASN A 75 9.14 4.00 -26.35
C ASN A 75 8.82 5.47 -26.73
N VAL A 76 8.92 6.36 -25.74
CA VAL A 76 8.47 7.77 -25.80
C VAL A 76 9.06 8.56 -26.98
N LEU A 77 10.31 8.30 -27.38
CA LEU A 77 10.93 8.97 -28.54
C LEU A 77 10.21 8.62 -29.86
N SER A 78 9.91 7.34 -30.06
CA SER A 78 9.19 6.85 -31.24
C SER A 78 7.75 7.36 -31.30
N TYR A 79 7.11 7.45 -30.13
CA TYR A 79 5.78 8.05 -30.00
C TYR A 79 5.78 9.54 -30.34
N SER A 80 6.76 10.31 -29.85
CA SER A 80 6.91 11.74 -30.15
C SER A 80 7.07 12.02 -31.65
N LEU A 81 7.88 11.22 -32.36
CA LEU A 81 8.07 11.34 -33.81
C LEU A 81 6.78 11.05 -34.60
N ALA A 82 6.03 10.01 -34.23
CA ALA A 82 4.73 9.70 -34.83
C ALA A 82 3.70 10.82 -34.57
N PHE A 83 3.73 11.44 -33.38
CA PHE A 83 2.82 12.52 -33.00
C PHE A 83 3.09 13.81 -33.77
N ILE A 84 4.37 14.14 -34.05
CA ILE A 84 4.75 15.26 -34.92
C ILE A 84 4.20 15.05 -36.34
N GLY A 85 4.30 13.84 -36.90
CA GLY A 85 3.70 13.50 -38.19
C GLY A 85 2.17 13.69 -38.22
N PHE A 86 1.47 13.28 -37.15
CA PHE A 86 0.02 13.48 -37.03
C PHE A 86 -0.39 14.95 -36.84
N GLY A 87 0.42 15.74 -36.13
CA GLY A 87 0.17 17.17 -35.92
C GLY A 87 0.23 18.00 -37.20
N VAL A 88 1.08 17.62 -38.16
CA VAL A 88 1.15 18.26 -39.49
C VAL A 88 -0.11 17.98 -40.31
N ALA A 89 -0.68 16.77 -40.23
CA ALA A 89 -1.93 16.41 -40.91
C ALA A 89 -3.16 17.09 -40.29
N ALA A 90 -3.22 17.18 -38.96
CA ALA A 90 -4.37 17.76 -38.25
C ALA A 90 -4.56 19.27 -38.50
N ARG A 91 -3.49 20.00 -38.82
CA ARG A 91 -3.54 21.45 -39.07
C ARG A 91 -4.25 21.85 -40.38
N PHE A 92 -4.52 20.88 -41.26
CA PHE A 92 -5.21 21.12 -42.54
C PHE A 92 -6.74 20.97 -42.48
N CYS A 93 -7.31 20.58 -41.33
CA CYS A 93 -8.73 20.16 -41.24
C CYS A 93 -9.58 20.94 -40.23
N HIS A 94 -9.18 22.15 -39.80
CA HIS A 94 -10.05 22.97 -38.94
C HIS A 94 -10.00 24.48 -39.21
N LEU A 95 -10.48 24.87 -40.39
CA LEU A 95 -11.11 26.17 -40.62
C LEU A 95 -12.59 25.96 -40.97
N ARG A 96 -13.43 25.69 -39.95
CA ARG A 96 -14.89 25.88 -40.08
C ARG A 96 -15.66 25.89 -38.75
N ASN A 97 -16.28 27.05 -38.51
CA ASN A 97 -17.49 27.35 -37.72
C ASN A 97 -17.48 27.25 -36.18
N ALA A 98 -18.34 28.09 -35.60
CA ALA A 98 -18.46 28.47 -34.18
C ALA A 98 -19.95 28.71 -33.80
N ALA A 99 -20.20 29.08 -32.53
CA ALA A 99 -21.47 29.59 -31.95
C ALA A 99 -22.62 28.56 -31.77
N HIS A 100 -23.67 28.64 -30.92
CA HIS A 100 -24.21 29.56 -29.86
C HIS A 100 -25.05 28.69 -28.85
N ASP A 101 -25.73 29.18 -27.77
CA ASP A 101 -25.33 29.92 -26.55
C ASP A 101 -26.48 29.93 -25.47
N GLY A 102 -26.14 29.96 -24.16
CA GLY A 102 -27.06 30.25 -23.02
C GLY A 102 -27.98 29.13 -22.49
N ALA A 103 -28.68 29.22 -21.33
CA ALA A 103 -28.55 30.03 -20.09
C ALA A 103 -29.55 29.56 -18.97
N ALA A 104 -29.33 29.99 -17.70
CA ALA A 104 -30.19 29.92 -16.47
C ALA A 104 -30.51 28.51 -15.83
N SER A 105 -30.35 28.19 -14.51
CA SER A 105 -30.78 28.72 -13.17
C SER A 105 -32.00 27.94 -12.59
N MET A 106 -32.38 27.82 -11.29
CA MET A 106 -32.09 28.55 -10.03
C MET A 106 -32.58 27.79 -8.73
N LYS A 107 -31.90 27.90 -7.56
CA LYS A 107 -32.39 27.61 -6.14
C LYS A 107 -32.76 26.14 -5.74
N SER A 108 -32.92 25.70 -4.47
CA SER A 108 -32.51 26.09 -3.08
C SER A 108 -33.08 25.05 -2.08
N GLY A 109 -32.45 24.73 -0.92
CA GLY A 109 -33.17 24.00 0.16
C GLY A 109 -32.40 23.19 1.24
N ILE A 110 -31.92 23.88 2.28
CA ILE A 110 -31.95 23.54 3.73
C ILE A 110 -32.26 22.06 4.15
N SER A 111 -31.37 21.41 4.92
CA SER A 111 -31.52 21.32 6.39
C SER A 111 -30.34 20.66 7.12
N LYS A 112 -30.18 21.01 8.41
CA LYS A 112 -29.20 20.47 9.36
C LYS A 112 -29.83 19.34 10.17
N ILE A 113 -29.06 18.28 10.48
CA ILE A 113 -29.31 17.46 11.67
C ILE A 113 -27.97 17.29 12.40
N ALA A 114 -27.85 17.92 13.57
CA ALA A 114 -26.77 17.63 14.51
C ALA A 114 -27.15 16.39 15.32
N GLY A 115 -26.31 15.35 15.25
CA GLY A 115 -26.45 14.14 16.05
C GLY A 115 -25.38 14.11 17.14
N ILE A 116 -25.77 14.41 18.37
CA ILE A 116 -24.90 14.33 19.55
C ILE A 116 -24.46 12.88 19.74
N VAL A 117 -23.15 12.63 19.82
CA VAL A 117 -22.57 11.39 20.35
C VAL A 117 -21.77 11.77 21.59
N SER A 118 -22.06 11.08 22.69
CA SER A 118 -21.73 11.51 24.05
C SER A 118 -20.24 11.55 24.36
N LEU A 119 -19.85 12.56 25.15
CA LEU A 119 -18.67 12.51 26.00
C LEU A 119 -18.71 11.22 26.85
N SER A 120 -17.77 10.33 26.63
CA SER A 120 -17.43 9.21 27.54
C SER A 120 -15.97 8.76 27.31
N ALA A 121 -15.09 9.75 27.16
CA ALA A 121 -13.64 9.57 26.99
C ALA A 121 -12.88 10.36 28.06
N MET A 122 -13.17 10.08 29.34
CA MET A 122 -12.40 10.57 30.50
C MET A 122 -12.27 9.42 31.50
N MET A 123 -11.10 9.34 32.17
CA MET A 123 -10.75 8.37 33.23
C MET A 123 -10.35 6.94 32.83
N LEU A 124 -9.52 6.73 31.80
CA LEU A 124 -8.80 5.44 31.64
C LEU A 124 -7.35 5.52 31.09
N PHE A 125 -6.79 6.71 30.87
CA PHE A 125 -5.39 6.91 30.44
C PHE A 125 -4.45 7.47 31.53
N ALA A 126 -4.89 7.51 32.79
CA ALA A 126 -4.03 7.86 33.93
C ALA A 126 -3.16 6.66 34.35
N GLY A 127 -2.23 6.25 33.48
CA GLY A 127 -1.38 5.08 33.70
C GLY A 127 -0.07 5.14 32.92
N LEU A 128 0.97 5.66 33.57
CA LEU A 128 2.39 5.55 33.16
C LEU A 128 2.70 5.93 31.70
N SER A 129 2.80 7.24 31.44
CA SER A 129 3.50 7.75 30.25
C SER A 129 4.99 7.42 30.32
N LEU A 130 5.39 6.26 29.82
CA LEU A 130 6.77 6.05 29.40
C LEU A 130 6.98 6.84 28.11
N SER A 131 7.59 8.02 28.20
CA SER A 131 8.15 8.72 27.04
C SER A 131 9.12 7.77 26.33
N ARG A 132 8.69 7.26 25.17
CA ARG A 132 9.49 6.33 24.38
C ARG A 132 10.51 7.14 23.58
N ALA A 133 11.77 7.07 24.00
CA ALA A 133 12.87 7.69 23.28
C ALA A 133 12.89 7.24 21.79
N ALA A 134 13.42 8.12 20.93
CA ALA A 134 13.54 7.87 19.50
C ALA A 134 14.17 6.49 19.21
N SER A 135 13.55 5.77 18.29
CA SER A 135 13.89 4.39 17.90
C SER A 135 14.37 4.25 16.46
N ILE A 136 14.48 5.38 15.74
CA ILE A 136 15.23 5.49 14.48
C ILE A 136 16.36 6.53 14.64
N PRO A 137 17.49 6.37 13.94
CA PRO A 137 18.59 7.34 13.98
C PRO A 137 18.18 8.74 13.49
N THR A 138 18.67 9.78 14.15
CA THR A 138 18.32 11.19 13.85
C THR A 138 18.74 11.62 12.44
N ASP A 139 19.90 11.14 11.98
CA ASP A 139 20.43 11.34 10.64
C ASP A 139 19.57 10.64 9.57
N ALA A 140 19.12 9.41 9.83
CA ALA A 140 18.20 8.70 8.94
C ALA A 140 16.84 9.44 8.80
N TRP A 141 16.30 9.98 9.90
CA TRP A 141 15.09 10.82 9.86
C TRP A 141 15.32 12.14 9.12
N ALA A 142 16.45 12.81 9.37
CA ALA A 142 16.82 14.05 8.67
C ALA A 142 16.97 13.84 7.16
N ALA A 143 17.61 12.75 6.74
CA ALA A 143 17.74 12.37 5.33
C ALA A 143 16.38 12.10 4.67
N TYR A 144 15.51 11.31 5.33
CA TYR A 144 14.16 11.04 4.83
C TYR A 144 13.36 12.34 4.64
N LYS A 145 13.34 13.24 5.64
CA LYS A 145 12.63 14.51 5.52
C LYS A 145 13.22 15.39 4.41
N GLY A 146 14.54 15.51 4.33
CA GLY A 146 15.21 16.31 3.30
C GLY A 146 14.93 15.82 1.87
N ALA A 147 14.65 14.53 1.69
CA ALA A 147 14.30 13.94 0.40
C ALA A 147 12.79 13.97 0.08
N PHE A 148 11.92 13.84 1.08
CA PHE A 148 10.50 13.52 0.86
C PHE A 148 9.48 14.43 1.55
N LEU A 149 9.82 15.15 2.62
CA LEU A 149 8.86 16.01 3.34
C LEU A 149 8.95 17.46 2.86
N ASP A 150 7.87 17.99 2.29
CA ASP A 150 7.79 19.42 1.94
C ASP A 150 7.31 20.31 3.11
N PRO A 151 7.56 21.64 3.06
CA PRO A 151 7.11 22.57 4.10
C PRO A 151 5.60 22.69 4.28
N GLY A 152 4.80 22.08 3.40
CA GLY A 152 3.35 22.00 3.49
C GLY A 152 2.85 20.72 4.18
N GLY A 153 3.74 19.80 4.58
CA GLY A 153 3.38 18.53 5.22
C GLY A 153 3.15 17.37 4.27
N ARG A 154 3.51 17.51 3.00
CA ARG A 154 3.42 16.40 2.04
C ARG A 154 4.63 15.51 2.12
N ILE A 155 4.37 14.21 2.19
CA ILE A 155 5.30 13.18 1.75
C ILE A 155 5.17 13.07 0.24
N ILE A 156 6.26 13.37 -0.47
CA ILE A 156 6.33 13.47 -1.92
C ILE A 156 6.95 12.21 -2.50
N ASP A 157 6.23 11.54 -3.39
CA ASP A 157 6.77 10.48 -4.24
C ASP A 157 7.51 11.10 -5.44
N THR A 158 8.82 11.31 -5.25
CA THR A 158 9.71 11.88 -6.28
C THR A 158 9.93 10.95 -7.48
N GLY A 159 9.66 9.65 -7.33
CA GLY A 159 9.64 8.68 -8.43
C GLY A 159 8.37 8.73 -9.28
N ASN A 160 7.27 9.25 -8.73
CA ASN A 160 5.93 9.20 -9.33
C ASN A 160 5.32 10.59 -9.55
N SER A 161 6.04 11.45 -10.25
CA SER A 161 5.59 12.82 -10.59
C SER A 161 5.26 13.74 -9.40
N ASN A 162 5.90 13.54 -8.25
CA ASN A 162 5.70 14.32 -7.03
C ASN A 162 4.26 14.28 -6.48
N ILE A 163 3.52 13.19 -6.69
CA ILE A 163 2.22 12.97 -6.05
C ILE A 163 2.38 12.61 -4.57
N SER A 164 1.31 12.72 -3.80
CA SER A 164 1.25 12.29 -2.40
C SER A 164 0.14 11.27 -2.22
N HIS A 165 0.40 10.22 -1.44
CA HIS A 165 -0.54 9.12 -1.19
C HIS A 165 -0.88 9.04 0.30
N SER A 166 -2.06 8.50 0.65
CA SER A 166 -2.39 8.21 2.05
C SER A 166 -1.41 7.22 2.69
N GLU A 167 -0.88 6.26 1.92
CA GLU A 167 0.21 5.38 2.35
C GLU A 167 1.47 6.17 2.74
N GLY A 168 1.92 7.09 1.87
CA GLY A 168 3.10 7.94 2.11
C GLY A 168 2.94 8.83 3.34
N GLN A 169 1.79 9.50 3.48
CA GLN A 169 1.48 10.29 4.68
C GLN A 169 1.48 9.42 5.96
N GLY A 170 0.91 8.22 5.88
CA GLY A 170 0.87 7.26 6.98
C GLY A 170 2.27 6.84 7.45
N TYR A 171 3.19 6.51 6.53
CA TYR A 171 4.58 6.26 6.89
C TYR A 171 5.28 7.50 7.43
N GLY A 172 5.09 8.68 6.82
CA GLY A 172 5.71 9.91 7.29
C GLY A 172 5.35 10.22 8.74
N MET A 173 4.08 10.09 9.10
CA MET A 173 3.62 10.23 10.49
C MET A 173 4.19 9.13 11.39
N TRP A 174 4.20 7.87 10.95
CA TRP A 174 4.74 6.77 11.76
C TRP A 174 6.24 6.94 12.03
N LEU A 175 7.03 7.31 11.02
CA LEU A 175 8.44 7.60 11.14
C LEU A 175 8.70 8.82 12.04
N ALA A 176 7.87 9.87 11.96
CA ALA A 176 7.95 11.02 12.87
C ALA A 176 7.72 10.63 14.34
N VAL A 177 6.76 9.73 14.61
CA VAL A 177 6.58 9.14 15.96
C VAL A 177 7.79 8.32 16.38
N LEU A 178 8.33 7.47 15.50
CA LEU A 178 9.52 6.68 15.79
C LEU A 178 10.79 7.54 16.02
N ALA A 179 10.85 8.75 15.43
CA ALA A 179 11.89 9.75 15.65
C ALA A 179 11.65 10.65 16.89
N ASP A 180 10.53 10.46 17.60
CA ASP A 180 10.03 11.33 18.66
C ASP A 180 9.93 12.82 18.26
N ASN A 181 9.47 13.09 17.03
CA ASN A 181 9.33 14.43 16.50
C ASN A 181 7.86 14.84 16.30
N LEU A 182 7.27 15.44 17.33
CA LEU A 182 5.90 15.97 17.31
C LEU A 182 5.69 17.06 16.25
N SER A 183 6.69 17.92 15.98
CA SER A 183 6.56 19.02 15.03
C SER A 183 6.41 18.53 13.59
N ASP A 184 7.21 17.55 13.19
CA ASP A 184 7.07 16.94 11.87
C ASP A 184 5.77 16.13 11.77
N PHE A 185 5.41 15.41 12.83
CA PHE A 185 4.14 14.68 12.89
C PHE A 185 2.94 15.62 12.70
N GLU A 186 2.87 16.73 13.44
CA GLU A 186 1.79 17.71 13.34
C GLU A 186 1.71 18.33 11.95
N LEU A 187 2.85 18.60 11.31
CA LEU A 187 2.90 19.11 9.94
C LEU A 187 2.31 18.11 8.94
N ILE A 188 2.75 16.85 8.98
CA ILE A 188 2.26 15.77 8.09
C ILE A 188 0.78 15.46 8.37
N TRP A 189 0.38 15.44 9.65
CA TRP A 189 -1.00 15.20 10.06
C TRP A 189 -1.94 16.34 9.66
N SER A 190 -1.48 17.60 9.72
CA SER A 190 -2.23 18.76 9.25
C SER A 190 -2.62 18.61 7.78
N PHE A 191 -1.62 18.39 6.90
CA PHE A 191 -1.87 18.13 5.47
C PHE A 191 -2.83 16.95 5.27
N THR A 192 -2.59 15.84 5.97
CA THR A 192 -3.41 14.62 5.82
C THR A 192 -4.88 14.89 6.16
N ARG A 193 -5.17 15.64 7.22
CA ARG A 193 -6.53 16.03 7.58
C ARG A 193 -7.18 16.97 6.56
N THR A 194 -6.46 17.99 6.07
CA THR A 194 -7.04 19.02 5.21
C THR A 194 -7.21 18.57 3.76
N GLU A 195 -6.27 17.77 3.25
CA GLU A 195 -6.17 17.44 1.82
C GLU A 195 -6.54 15.99 1.48
N LEU A 196 -6.44 15.05 2.44
CA LEU A 196 -6.78 13.63 2.20
C LEU A 196 -8.04 13.16 2.94
N LEU A 197 -8.35 13.62 4.15
CA LEU A 197 -9.59 13.29 4.87
C LEU A 197 -10.82 14.07 4.34
N VAL A 198 -10.88 14.26 3.02
CA VAL A 198 -11.93 14.99 2.29
C VAL A 198 -13.18 14.12 1.98
N ARG A 199 -13.33 12.98 2.67
CA ARG A 199 -14.43 12.02 2.47
C ARG A 199 -15.46 12.10 3.59
N ASP A 200 -16.74 12.19 3.22
CA ASP A 200 -17.88 12.18 4.15
C ASP A 200 -17.97 10.94 5.06
N ASP A 201 -17.24 9.86 4.75
CA ASP A 201 -17.23 8.64 5.56
C ASP A 201 -16.03 8.47 6.49
N GLY A 202 -15.09 9.41 6.53
CA GLY A 202 -13.97 9.41 7.49
C GLY A 202 -12.76 8.54 7.12
N LEU A 203 -12.68 8.04 5.88
CA LEU A 203 -11.44 7.47 5.33
C LEU A 203 -10.65 8.54 4.55
N SER A 204 -9.41 8.23 4.20
CA SER A 204 -8.58 9.06 3.32
C SER A 204 -8.93 8.87 1.84
N ALA A 205 -8.77 9.92 1.04
CA ALA A 205 -8.55 9.80 -0.39
C ALA A 205 -7.13 9.26 -0.62
N TRP A 206 -6.99 8.27 -1.52
CA TRP A 206 -5.74 7.52 -1.65
C TRP A 206 -4.60 8.32 -2.32
N LYS A 207 -4.94 9.34 -3.12
CA LYS A 207 -3.97 10.11 -3.93
C LYS A 207 -4.36 11.58 -4.06
N TRP A 208 -3.34 12.42 -3.94
CA TRP A 208 -3.34 13.86 -4.19
C TRP A 208 -2.28 14.20 -5.24
N ASP A 209 -2.65 14.93 -6.28
CA ASP A 209 -1.76 15.30 -7.39
C ASP A 209 -1.56 16.82 -7.45
N PRO A 210 -0.33 17.36 -7.33
CA PRO A 210 -0.09 18.81 -7.39
C PRO A 210 -0.52 19.47 -8.71
N ARG A 211 -0.60 18.68 -9.79
CA ARG A 211 -0.82 19.15 -11.17
C ARG A 211 -2.31 19.31 -11.52
N THR A 212 -3.23 18.74 -10.74
CA THR A 212 -4.67 18.82 -11.00
C THR A 212 -5.36 19.86 -10.12
N ARG A 213 -6.55 20.32 -10.52
CA ARG A 213 -7.49 21.07 -9.68
C ARG A 213 -8.90 20.50 -9.91
N PRO A 214 -9.58 19.93 -8.89
CA PRO A 214 -9.07 19.67 -7.54
C PRO A 214 -7.85 18.73 -7.52
N HIS A 215 -7.07 18.78 -6.45
CA HIS A 215 -5.88 17.93 -6.28
C HIS A 215 -6.23 16.46 -6.06
N VAL A 216 -7.37 16.19 -5.43
CA VAL A 216 -7.95 14.84 -5.32
C VAL A 216 -8.95 14.65 -6.46
N THR A 217 -8.61 13.80 -7.43
CA THR A 217 -9.47 13.46 -8.58
C THR A 217 -10.14 12.09 -8.45
N ASP A 218 -9.60 11.19 -7.62
CA ASP A 218 -10.23 9.93 -7.22
C ASP A 218 -10.42 9.92 -5.71
N ILE A 219 -11.69 10.05 -5.30
CA ILE A 219 -12.11 10.08 -3.89
C ILE A 219 -12.08 8.70 -3.21
N ASN A 220 -11.68 7.63 -3.92
CA ASN A 220 -11.56 6.31 -3.32
C ASN A 220 -10.45 6.25 -2.24
N ASN A 221 -10.51 5.28 -1.34
CA ASN A 221 -9.50 5.07 -0.31
C ASN A 221 -8.55 3.93 -0.71
N ALA A 222 -7.43 3.82 0.00
CA ALA A 222 -6.56 2.64 0.04
C ALA A 222 -6.42 2.23 1.51
N THR A 223 -6.85 1.01 1.84
CA THR A 223 -7.06 0.59 3.23
C THR A 223 -5.75 0.47 4.02
N ASP A 224 -4.63 0.16 3.36
CA ASP A 224 -3.29 0.23 3.95
C ASP A 224 -2.95 1.65 4.40
N GLY A 225 -3.17 2.66 3.55
CA GLY A 225 -3.00 4.06 3.90
C GLY A 225 -3.90 4.48 5.07
N ASP A 226 -5.17 4.08 5.08
CA ASP A 226 -6.07 4.35 6.21
C ASP A 226 -5.57 3.70 7.52
N ILE A 227 -5.07 2.45 7.45
CA ILE A 227 -4.49 1.74 8.61
C ILE A 227 -3.21 2.42 9.08
N LEU A 228 -2.29 2.80 8.20
CA LEU A 228 -1.06 3.52 8.56
C LEU A 228 -1.36 4.86 9.23
N ILE A 229 -2.30 5.63 8.68
CA ILE A 229 -2.75 6.91 9.25
C ILE A 229 -3.31 6.69 10.65
N ALA A 230 -4.29 5.79 10.81
CA ALA A 230 -4.88 5.50 12.11
C ALA A 230 -3.83 5.00 13.10
N TYR A 231 -2.94 4.10 12.68
CA TYR A 231 -1.90 3.53 13.52
C TYR A 231 -0.90 4.57 14.02
N ALA A 232 -0.37 5.42 13.13
CA ALA A 232 0.54 6.49 13.49
C ALA A 232 -0.11 7.48 14.45
N VAL A 233 -1.38 7.84 14.22
CA VAL A 233 -2.14 8.75 15.09
C VAL A 233 -2.43 8.11 16.46
N ALA A 234 -2.72 6.80 16.54
CA ALA A 234 -2.85 6.09 17.82
C ALA A 234 -1.53 6.02 18.61
N LEU A 235 -0.41 5.78 17.93
CA LEU A 235 0.91 5.79 18.58
C LEU A 235 1.24 7.20 19.10
N ALA A 236 1.02 8.23 18.29
CA ALA A 236 1.19 9.63 18.67
C ALA A 236 0.33 10.02 19.89
N ALA A 237 -0.92 9.53 19.96
CA ALA A 237 -1.81 9.74 21.09
C ALA A 237 -1.22 9.21 22.40
N GLY A 238 -0.65 8.00 22.38
CA GLY A 238 -0.01 7.39 23.55
C GLY A 238 1.35 8.03 23.89
N GLN A 239 2.18 8.33 22.90
CA GLN A 239 3.54 8.84 23.10
C GLN A 239 3.57 10.29 23.61
N TRP A 240 2.67 11.14 23.11
CA TRP A 240 2.61 12.56 23.49
C TRP A 240 1.36 12.91 24.33
N ASN A 241 0.63 11.91 24.82
CA ASN A 241 -0.56 12.06 25.68
C ASN A 241 -1.65 12.97 25.08
N ARG A 242 -2.00 12.74 23.80
CA ARG A 242 -2.90 13.58 23.00
C ARG A 242 -4.25 12.90 22.77
N GLN A 243 -5.24 13.29 23.58
CA GLN A 243 -6.62 12.77 23.52
C GLN A 243 -7.30 13.03 22.17
N ASP A 244 -7.03 14.18 21.53
CA ASP A 244 -7.54 14.52 20.20
C ASP A 244 -7.01 13.58 19.10
N TYR A 245 -5.81 13.02 19.27
CA TYR A 245 -5.28 11.98 18.39
C TYR A 245 -5.95 10.63 18.66
N ALA A 246 -6.17 10.26 19.92
CA ALA A 246 -6.89 9.03 20.27
C ALA A 246 -8.29 9.00 19.63
N GLU A 247 -9.03 10.12 19.71
CA GLU A 247 -10.36 10.26 19.11
C GLU A 247 -10.32 10.23 17.58
N ALA A 248 -9.38 10.93 16.95
CA ALA A 248 -9.22 10.89 15.49
C ALA A 248 -8.86 9.49 14.98
N SER A 249 -7.95 8.79 15.67
CA SER A 249 -7.63 7.40 15.33
C SER A 249 -8.80 6.46 15.56
N ALA A 250 -9.56 6.61 16.65
CA ALA A 250 -10.72 5.79 16.96
C ALA A 250 -11.79 5.92 15.87
N ALA A 251 -12.00 7.14 15.35
CA ALA A 251 -12.93 7.40 14.26
C ALA A 251 -12.51 6.66 12.96
N ILE A 252 -11.26 6.83 12.51
CA ILE A 252 -10.77 6.17 11.28
C ILE A 252 -10.79 4.64 11.45
N ALA A 253 -10.29 4.12 12.57
CA ALA A 253 -10.26 2.70 12.88
C ALA A 253 -11.66 2.05 12.89
N SER A 254 -12.65 2.74 13.46
CA SER A 254 -14.06 2.30 13.45
C SER A 254 -14.64 2.24 12.03
N VAL A 255 -14.25 3.17 11.15
CA VAL A 255 -14.68 3.18 9.75
C VAL A 255 -14.01 2.07 8.94
N ILE A 256 -12.72 1.79 9.16
CA ILE A 256 -12.01 0.65 8.57
C ILE A 256 -12.78 -0.65 8.86
N LEU A 257 -13.04 -0.94 10.14
CA LEU A 257 -13.85 -2.11 10.54
C LEU A 257 -15.22 -2.18 9.84
N LYS A 258 -15.91 -1.04 9.72
CA LYS A 258 -17.26 -0.95 9.15
C LYS A 258 -17.31 -1.04 7.62
N LYS A 259 -16.25 -0.65 6.93
CA LYS A 259 -16.24 -0.43 5.46
C LYS A 259 -15.31 -1.36 4.70
N THR A 260 -14.20 -1.79 5.31
CA THR A 260 -13.13 -2.54 4.64
C THR A 260 -12.89 -3.92 5.24
N VAL A 261 -13.40 -4.22 6.43
CA VAL A 261 -13.40 -5.60 6.97
C VAL A 261 -14.71 -6.31 6.60
N VAL A 262 -14.62 -7.55 6.11
CA VAL A 262 -15.78 -8.37 5.73
C VAL A 262 -15.64 -9.83 6.15
N GLN A 263 -16.72 -10.44 6.66
CA GLN A 263 -16.74 -11.85 7.03
C GLN A 263 -17.54 -12.69 6.03
N ARG A 264 -16.93 -13.77 5.50
CA ARG A 264 -17.56 -14.76 4.60
C ARG A 264 -16.92 -16.12 4.73
N GLY A 265 -17.74 -17.18 4.67
CA GLY A 265 -17.26 -18.56 4.62
C GLY A 265 -16.40 -18.95 5.83
N GLY A 266 -16.73 -18.41 7.01
CA GLY A 266 -15.95 -18.61 8.24
C GLY A 266 -14.65 -17.82 8.35
N ARG A 267 -14.35 -16.92 7.40
CA ARG A 267 -13.12 -16.10 7.38
C ARG A 267 -13.40 -14.61 7.35
N THR A 268 -12.48 -13.85 7.92
CA THR A 268 -12.42 -12.38 7.97
C THR A 268 -11.40 -11.89 6.94
N LEU A 269 -11.82 -10.99 6.05
CA LEU A 269 -11.01 -10.48 4.95
C LEU A 269 -10.87 -8.96 5.07
N LEU A 270 -9.66 -8.46 4.80
CA LEU A 270 -9.39 -7.04 4.60
C LEU A 270 -9.54 -6.68 3.12
N LEU A 271 -10.43 -5.75 2.81
CA LEU A 271 -10.63 -5.22 1.46
C LEU A 271 -9.62 -4.12 1.16
N PRO A 272 -9.04 -4.07 -0.06
CA PRO A 272 -8.12 -3.01 -0.46
C PRO A 272 -8.73 -1.60 -0.46
N ALA A 273 -10.05 -1.49 -0.62
CA ALA A 273 -10.79 -0.23 -0.46
C ALA A 273 -12.26 -0.49 -0.11
N ALA A 274 -12.95 0.53 0.39
CA ALA A 274 -14.38 0.51 0.72
C ALA A 274 -15.29 0.37 -0.53
N LYS A 275 -14.77 0.67 -1.74
CA LYS A 275 -15.47 0.54 -3.02
C LYS A 275 -14.71 -0.42 -3.95
N ARG A 276 -15.38 -0.87 -5.02
CA ARG A 276 -14.88 -1.72 -6.13
C ARG A 276 -14.46 -3.16 -5.80
N PHE A 277 -13.77 -3.45 -4.70
CA PHE A 277 -13.16 -4.78 -4.48
C PHE A 277 -14.09 -5.91 -4.01
N TRP A 278 -15.33 -5.60 -3.59
CA TRP A 278 -16.23 -6.60 -2.98
C TRP A 278 -17.56 -6.84 -3.71
N ARG A 279 -18.23 -5.79 -4.21
CA ARG A 279 -19.53 -5.91 -4.87
C ARG A 279 -19.36 -6.10 -6.38
N GLY A 280 -19.54 -7.33 -6.86
CA GLY A 280 -19.37 -7.72 -8.26
C GLY A 280 -20.43 -7.19 -9.24
N ARG A 281 -20.51 -5.87 -9.40
CA ARG A 281 -21.22 -5.21 -10.54
C ARG A 281 -20.36 -4.22 -11.33
N ILE A 282 -19.12 -3.94 -10.90
CA ILE A 282 -18.22 -3.00 -11.60
C ILE A 282 -16.87 -3.68 -11.84
N GLY A 283 -16.76 -4.37 -12.97
CA GLY A 283 -15.50 -4.88 -13.51
C GLY A 283 -15.00 -6.23 -12.94
N PRO A 284 -13.85 -6.72 -13.46
CA PRO A 284 -13.29 -8.03 -13.12
C PRO A 284 -12.74 -8.17 -11.69
N MET A 285 -12.62 -7.07 -10.93
CA MET A 285 -11.90 -7.00 -9.64
C MET A 285 -12.71 -7.44 -8.39
N GLY A 286 -13.84 -8.13 -8.57
CA GLY A 286 -14.68 -8.57 -7.45
C GLY A 286 -14.08 -9.75 -6.68
N ARG A 287 -13.89 -9.59 -5.36
CA ARG A 287 -13.19 -10.50 -4.44
C ARG A 287 -11.69 -10.60 -4.74
N VAL A 288 -11.03 -9.45 -4.74
CA VAL A 288 -9.57 -9.33 -4.75
C VAL A 288 -9.11 -8.70 -3.43
N VAL A 289 -8.03 -9.24 -2.86
CA VAL A 289 -7.32 -8.72 -1.68
C VAL A 289 -5.86 -8.41 -2.08
N ASN A 290 -5.23 -7.49 -1.37
CA ASN A 290 -3.80 -7.24 -1.43
C ASN A 290 -3.21 -7.70 -0.09
N PRO A 291 -2.44 -8.80 -0.02
CA PRO A 291 -2.00 -9.34 1.26
C PRO A 291 -1.02 -8.42 1.99
N SER A 292 -0.37 -7.48 1.28
CA SER A 292 0.51 -6.49 1.89
C SER A 292 -0.22 -5.41 2.69
N TYR A 293 -1.55 -5.29 2.56
CA TYR A 293 -2.32 -4.31 3.34
C TYR A 293 -2.55 -4.78 4.80
N LEU A 294 -2.12 -6.01 5.13
CA LEU A 294 -2.20 -6.58 6.47
C LEU A 294 -1.02 -6.08 7.34
N ILE A 295 -1.14 -4.86 7.84
CA ILE A 295 -0.15 -4.24 8.73
C ILE A 295 -0.37 -4.77 10.14
N PHE A 296 0.11 -5.99 10.39
CA PHE A 296 -0.25 -6.80 11.57
C PHE A 296 0.00 -6.12 12.92
N GLU A 297 1.05 -5.31 13.04
CA GLU A 297 1.39 -4.60 14.29
C GLU A 297 0.42 -3.44 14.61
N ALA A 298 -0.31 -2.94 13.61
CA ALA A 298 -1.30 -1.89 13.82
C ALA A 298 -2.54 -2.43 14.55
N PHE A 299 -3.00 -3.64 14.21
CA PHE A 299 -4.26 -4.20 14.71
C PHE A 299 -4.39 -4.24 16.25
N PRO A 300 -3.39 -4.67 17.05
CA PRO A 300 -3.49 -4.62 18.52
C PRO A 300 -3.56 -3.18 19.05
N VAL A 301 -2.89 -2.21 18.42
CA VAL A 301 -2.93 -0.79 18.82
C VAL A 301 -4.27 -0.15 18.42
N LEU A 302 -4.77 -0.42 17.21
CA LEU A 302 -6.10 0.02 16.77
C LEU A 302 -7.22 -0.57 17.63
N ASN A 303 -7.03 -1.76 18.20
CA ASN A 303 -7.96 -2.36 19.15
C ASN A 303 -7.99 -1.65 20.53
N LEU A 304 -6.99 -0.83 20.88
CA LEU A 304 -7.03 -0.01 22.09
C LEU A 304 -7.96 1.21 21.93
N VAL A 305 -7.97 1.81 20.74
CA VAL A 305 -8.75 3.03 20.43
C VAL A 305 -10.13 2.74 19.81
N ALA A 306 -10.28 1.61 19.11
CA ALA A 306 -11.55 1.14 18.55
C ALA A 306 -11.72 -0.37 18.82
N PRO A 307 -12.09 -0.79 20.06
CA PRO A 307 -12.13 -2.18 20.46
C PRO A 307 -13.07 -3.04 19.61
N SER A 308 -12.56 -4.15 19.07
CA SER A 308 -13.34 -5.12 18.30
C SER A 308 -12.65 -6.47 18.17
N PRO A 309 -13.35 -7.61 18.32
CA PRO A 309 -12.79 -8.94 18.03
C PRO A 309 -12.36 -9.09 16.55
N LEU A 310 -12.87 -8.23 15.65
CA LEU A 310 -12.52 -8.24 14.24
C LEU A 310 -11.04 -7.93 13.98
N TRP A 311 -10.37 -7.15 14.84
CA TRP A 311 -8.93 -6.88 14.71
C TRP A 311 -8.09 -8.14 14.86
N LYS A 312 -8.42 -8.99 15.85
CA LYS A 312 -7.75 -10.29 16.00
C LYS A 312 -8.13 -11.22 14.86
N ALA A 313 -9.42 -11.28 14.51
CA ALA A 313 -9.89 -12.17 13.45
C ALA A 313 -9.24 -11.86 12.08
N VAL A 314 -9.11 -10.58 11.70
CA VAL A 314 -8.44 -10.20 10.43
C VAL A 314 -6.93 -10.46 10.47
N ALA A 315 -6.30 -10.39 11.64
CA ALA A 315 -4.89 -10.76 11.82
C ALA A 315 -4.69 -12.28 11.66
N ASP A 316 -5.47 -13.09 12.39
CA ASP A 316 -5.39 -14.56 12.36
C ASP A 316 -5.72 -15.11 10.95
N ASP A 317 -6.86 -14.70 10.38
CA ASP A 317 -7.25 -15.07 9.01
C ASP A 317 -6.28 -14.51 7.95
N GLY A 318 -5.64 -13.38 8.23
CA GLY A 318 -4.62 -12.78 7.36
C GLY A 318 -3.36 -13.64 7.26
N VAL A 319 -2.83 -14.10 8.41
CA VAL A 319 -1.71 -15.06 8.45
C VAL A 319 -2.07 -16.37 7.75
N ALA A 320 -3.28 -16.91 8.01
CA ALA A 320 -3.75 -18.13 7.37
C ALA A 320 -3.89 -17.98 5.84
N GLN A 321 -4.34 -16.81 5.37
CA GLN A 321 -4.40 -16.47 3.95
C GLN A 321 -3.01 -16.44 3.31
N ILE A 322 -2.05 -15.71 3.88
CA ILE A 322 -0.67 -15.66 3.36
C ILE A 322 -0.05 -17.07 3.35
N GLY A 323 -0.32 -17.89 4.37
CA GLY A 323 0.03 -19.31 4.41
C GLY A 323 -0.48 -20.12 3.22
N ALA A 324 -1.73 -19.88 2.81
CA ALA A 324 -2.35 -20.52 1.65
C ALA A 324 -1.94 -19.91 0.29
N PHE A 325 -1.40 -18.69 0.28
CA PHE A 325 -0.94 -18.00 -0.94
C PHE A 325 0.48 -18.47 -1.28
N ALA A 326 0.55 -19.63 -1.94
CA ALA A 326 1.76 -20.24 -2.45
C ALA A 326 1.66 -20.39 -3.98
N PHE A 327 2.14 -19.40 -4.71
CA PHE A 327 2.12 -19.35 -6.18
C PHE A 327 3.53 -19.44 -6.76
N SER A 328 3.62 -19.90 -8.01
CA SER A 328 4.89 -20.25 -8.71
C SER A 328 5.73 -21.33 -7.99
N ASP A 329 6.83 -21.74 -8.61
CA ASP A 329 7.77 -22.70 -8.01
C ASP A 329 8.47 -22.14 -6.76
N ARG A 330 8.55 -20.81 -6.63
CA ARG A 330 9.06 -20.12 -5.43
C ARG A 330 8.06 -20.09 -4.27
N LYS A 331 6.82 -20.56 -4.48
CA LYS A 331 5.76 -20.64 -3.48
C LYS A 331 5.53 -19.30 -2.74
N LEU A 332 5.61 -18.17 -3.43
CA LEU A 332 5.38 -16.84 -2.86
C LEU A 332 3.92 -16.38 -3.02
N PRO A 333 3.41 -15.47 -2.17
CA PRO A 333 2.15 -14.77 -2.42
C PRO A 333 2.29 -13.83 -3.63
N ALA A 334 1.16 -13.42 -4.22
CA ALA A 334 1.15 -12.38 -5.25
C ALA A 334 0.71 -11.04 -4.66
N ASP A 335 1.12 -9.93 -5.29
CA ASP A 335 0.71 -8.55 -4.93
C ASP A 335 -0.81 -8.41 -4.81
N TRP A 336 -1.55 -9.01 -5.76
CA TRP A 336 -3.01 -9.00 -5.79
C TRP A 336 -3.55 -10.43 -5.95
N VAL A 337 -4.42 -10.85 -5.04
CA VAL A 337 -4.93 -12.24 -4.97
C VAL A 337 -6.45 -12.25 -5.07
N SER A 338 -6.98 -13.03 -6.02
CA SER A 338 -8.41 -13.29 -6.06
C SER A 338 -8.79 -14.39 -5.07
N VAL A 339 -9.75 -14.09 -4.19
CA VAL A 339 -10.34 -15.01 -3.20
C VAL A 339 -11.78 -15.38 -3.57
N LYS A 340 -12.09 -15.38 -4.88
CA LYS A 340 -13.41 -15.74 -5.43
C LYS A 340 -13.76 -17.22 -5.23
N THR A 341 -12.75 -18.10 -5.33
CA THR A 341 -12.84 -19.56 -5.29
C THR A 341 -11.58 -20.08 -4.58
N LYS A 342 -10.87 -21.10 -5.12
CA LYS A 342 -9.46 -21.34 -4.76
C LYS A 342 -8.65 -20.03 -4.95
N PRO A 343 -7.79 -19.63 -4.00
CA PRO A 343 -6.92 -18.47 -4.17
C PRO A 343 -6.01 -18.61 -5.39
N GLN A 344 -5.86 -17.51 -6.12
CA GLN A 344 -4.99 -17.41 -7.30
C GLN A 344 -4.61 -15.93 -7.54
N PRO A 345 -3.52 -15.62 -8.24
CA PRO A 345 -3.21 -14.24 -8.66
C PRO A 345 -4.41 -13.59 -9.37
N ALA A 346 -4.65 -12.31 -9.07
CA ALA A 346 -5.85 -11.61 -9.52
C ALA A 346 -5.78 -11.23 -11.01
N SER A 347 -6.81 -11.59 -11.76
CA SER A 347 -6.92 -11.20 -13.18
C SER A 347 -7.01 -9.69 -13.34
N GLY A 348 -6.18 -9.13 -14.22
CA GLY A 348 -6.06 -7.69 -14.42
C GLY A 348 -4.91 -7.03 -13.65
N PHE A 349 -4.16 -7.80 -12.87
CA PHE A 349 -2.86 -7.43 -12.30
C PHE A 349 -1.77 -8.37 -12.83
N GLN A 350 -0.50 -7.98 -12.67
CA GLN A 350 0.60 -8.91 -12.95
C GLN A 350 0.63 -10.02 -11.87
N PRO A 351 0.89 -11.29 -12.27
CA PRO A 351 0.90 -12.41 -11.33
C PRO A 351 2.26 -12.55 -10.63
N GLU A 352 2.67 -11.50 -9.91
CA GLU A 352 4.02 -11.34 -9.37
C GLU A 352 4.06 -11.19 -7.84
N PHE A 353 5.18 -11.56 -7.25
CA PHE A 353 5.63 -11.05 -5.96
C PHE A 353 6.51 -9.84 -6.25
N GLY A 354 6.00 -8.63 -5.99
CA GLY A 354 6.62 -7.37 -6.37
C GLY A 354 6.61 -6.35 -5.23
N TYR A 355 6.50 -5.06 -5.60
CA TYR A 355 6.60 -3.94 -4.65
C TYR A 355 5.53 -3.96 -3.54
N ASN A 356 4.36 -4.57 -3.76
CA ASN A 356 3.40 -4.73 -2.68
C ASN A 356 3.82 -5.89 -1.78
N ALA A 357 4.02 -7.09 -2.35
CA ALA A 357 4.21 -8.32 -1.59
C ALA A 357 5.50 -8.35 -0.76
N VAL A 358 6.54 -7.60 -1.14
CA VAL A 358 7.78 -7.47 -0.35
C VAL A 358 7.55 -6.86 1.05
N ARG A 359 6.42 -6.16 1.28
CA ARG A 359 6.03 -5.65 2.61
C ARG A 359 5.47 -6.75 3.53
N ILE A 360 5.05 -7.91 3.00
CA ILE A 360 4.40 -8.98 3.77
C ILE A 360 5.33 -9.59 4.83
N PRO A 361 6.57 -10.02 4.52
CA PRO A 361 7.48 -10.59 5.51
C PRO A 361 7.88 -9.57 6.58
N LEU A 362 8.02 -8.30 6.20
CA LEU A 362 8.28 -7.19 7.12
C LEU A 362 7.18 -7.07 8.18
N TYR A 363 5.91 -6.97 7.79
CA TYR A 363 4.82 -6.82 8.77
C TYR A 363 4.63 -8.08 9.63
N LEU A 364 4.83 -9.28 9.07
CA LEU A 364 4.84 -10.52 9.85
C LEU A 364 5.96 -10.50 10.92
N ALA A 365 7.19 -10.17 10.53
CA ALA A 365 8.34 -10.11 11.44
C ALA A 365 8.19 -9.03 12.54
N ARG A 366 7.67 -7.85 12.17
CA ARG A 366 7.42 -6.75 13.11
C ARG A 366 6.33 -7.08 14.14
N ALA A 367 5.25 -7.71 13.70
CA ALA A 367 4.17 -8.16 14.59
C ALA A 367 4.47 -9.48 15.33
N ASN A 368 5.61 -10.14 15.05
CA ASN A 368 5.95 -11.48 15.56
C ASN A 368 4.87 -12.53 15.22
N MET A 369 4.31 -12.44 14.01
CA MET A 369 3.23 -13.30 13.50
C MET A 369 3.73 -14.23 12.39
N GLY A 370 3.03 -15.36 12.22
CA GLY A 370 3.41 -16.44 11.31
C GLY A 370 4.15 -17.58 12.01
N ALA A 371 3.94 -18.80 11.52
CA ALA A 371 4.71 -19.96 11.98
C ALA A 371 6.12 -19.94 11.35
N PRO A 372 7.16 -20.52 11.98
CA PRO A 372 8.51 -20.52 11.43
C PRO A 372 8.60 -21.04 9.99
N GLU A 373 7.78 -22.04 9.65
CA GLU A 373 7.71 -22.66 8.32
C GLU A 373 7.13 -21.70 7.27
N LEU A 374 6.21 -20.82 7.68
CA LEU A 374 5.71 -19.74 6.83
C LEU A 374 6.81 -18.72 6.54
N LEU A 375 7.53 -18.31 7.57
CA LEU A 375 8.57 -17.28 7.44
C LEU A 375 9.77 -17.81 6.64
N SER A 376 10.20 -19.06 6.88
CA SER A 376 11.21 -19.75 6.05
C SER A 376 10.80 -19.76 4.60
N ARG A 377 9.60 -20.28 4.26
CA ARG A 377 9.11 -20.28 2.87
C ARG A 377 9.18 -18.90 2.20
N LEU A 378 8.88 -17.83 2.94
CA LEU A 378 8.97 -16.47 2.42
C LEU A 378 10.44 -16.04 2.23
N LYS A 379 11.34 -16.29 3.19
CA LYS A 379 12.78 -16.08 3.07
C LYS A 379 13.34 -16.82 1.84
N ASP A 380 13.13 -18.14 1.78
CA ASP A 380 13.67 -19.05 0.77
C ASP A 380 13.14 -18.75 -0.65
N GLY A 381 11.90 -18.24 -0.74
CA GLY A 381 11.34 -17.77 -2.02
C GLY A 381 11.97 -16.45 -2.51
N MET A 382 12.36 -15.57 -1.59
CA MET A 382 12.97 -14.26 -1.83
C MET A 382 14.51 -14.30 -1.94
N THR A 383 15.17 -15.42 -1.63
CA THR A 383 16.62 -15.55 -1.80
C THR A 383 16.96 -16.28 -3.10
N LEU A 384 18.19 -16.04 -3.57
CA LEU A 384 18.88 -16.96 -4.46
C LEU A 384 19.87 -17.75 -3.60
N GLU A 385 19.37 -18.75 -2.86
CA GLU A 385 20.28 -19.83 -2.51
C GLU A 385 20.68 -20.52 -3.82
N SER A 386 21.98 -20.48 -4.09
CA SER A 386 22.59 -21.24 -5.17
C SER A 386 22.29 -22.72 -4.93
N ARG A 387 21.31 -23.25 -5.67
CA ARG A 387 21.19 -24.69 -5.87
C ARG A 387 22.57 -25.13 -6.36
N CYS A 388 23.32 -25.86 -5.53
CA CYS A 388 24.57 -26.45 -5.97
C CYS A 388 24.31 -27.14 -7.30
N LEU A 389 24.96 -26.66 -8.36
CA LEU A 389 25.04 -27.42 -9.60
C LEU A 389 25.55 -28.80 -9.19
N PRO A 390 24.87 -29.90 -9.56
CA PRO A 390 25.36 -31.22 -9.21
C PRO A 390 26.79 -31.33 -9.73
N ALA A 391 27.71 -31.72 -8.86
CA ALA A 391 29.13 -31.78 -9.20
C ALA A 391 29.30 -32.61 -10.48
N PRO A 392 30.12 -32.15 -11.45
CA PRO A 392 30.28 -32.88 -12.69
C PRO A 392 30.77 -34.29 -12.39
N SER A 393 30.06 -35.28 -12.93
CA SER A 393 30.46 -36.68 -12.85
C SER A 393 31.87 -36.84 -13.45
N ILE A 394 32.79 -37.40 -12.67
CA ILE A 394 34.13 -37.80 -13.11
C ILE A 394 34.02 -39.14 -13.85
#